data_AF-A0A3S0Z7S2-F1
#
_entry.id   AF-A0A3S0Z7S2-F1
#
_cell.length_a   1.000
_cell.length_b   1.000
_cell.length_c   1.000
_cell.angle_alpha   90.00
_cell.angle_beta   90.00
_cell.angle_gamma   90.00
#
_symmetry.space_group_name_H-M   'P 1'
#
loop_
_entity.id
_entity.type
_entity.pdbx_description
1 polymer ?
#
loop_
_entity_poly.entity_id
_entity_poly.type
_entity_poly.pdbx_seq_one_letter_code
_entity_poly.pdbx_strand_id
1 'polypeptide(L)'
;MRVVGLLASFWAIPVITWEPVLRKVVSDKNYDNVFSVYGAFEDFAWSAAAVIKRLKWTKLALLYEASPLCSPLVEQLEREMLGSTLASEASKNVIQMHRLGQDLSRIKTLTRTVVICSGQSTLVSVMAEADKAGMTSGYYAFLHLNFDPTPLPGGQGDGQRSPLDVVLQLGQFHPEREQ
;
A
#
# COMPACT_ATOMS: atom_id res chain seq x y z
N MET A 1 -1.18 -2.04 -20.42
CA MET A 1 -1.30 -3.52 -20.42
C MET A 1 -2.42 -4.07 -21.31
N ARG A 2 -3.68 -3.62 -21.24
CA ARG A 2 -4.79 -4.23 -22.03
C ARG A 2 -4.52 -4.40 -23.53
N VAL A 3 -4.12 -3.33 -24.22
CA VAL A 3 -3.87 -3.38 -25.68
C VAL A 3 -2.73 -4.34 -26.03
N VAL A 4 -1.61 -4.26 -25.31
CA VAL A 4 -0.45 -5.15 -25.51
C VAL A 4 -0.83 -6.60 -25.24
N GLY A 5 -1.59 -6.88 -24.18
CA GLY A 5 -2.03 -8.23 -23.83
C GLY A 5 -2.98 -8.84 -24.87
N LEU A 6 -3.92 -8.07 -25.41
CA LEU A 6 -4.82 -8.54 -26.47
C LEU A 6 -4.06 -8.84 -27.76
N LEU A 7 -3.17 -7.93 -28.16
CA LEU A 7 -2.35 -8.10 -29.35
C LEU A 7 -1.40 -9.30 -29.24
N ALA A 8 -0.72 -9.43 -28.10
CA ALA A 8 0.15 -10.56 -27.86
C ALA A 8 -0.63 -11.88 -27.82
N SER A 9 -1.85 -11.88 -27.27
CA SER A 9 -2.72 -13.05 -27.30
C SER A 9 -3.16 -13.41 -28.72
N PHE A 10 -3.46 -12.43 -29.56
CA PHE A 10 -3.77 -12.62 -30.98
C PHE A 10 -2.62 -13.28 -31.75
N TRP A 11 -1.37 -12.92 -31.44
CA TRP A 11 -0.17 -13.49 -32.07
C TRP A 11 0.45 -14.67 -31.32
N ALA A 12 -0.19 -15.15 -30.24
CA ALA A 12 0.35 -16.20 -29.36
C ALA A 12 1.77 -15.91 -28.82
N ILE A 13 2.06 -14.65 -28.51
CA ILE A 13 3.34 -14.19 -27.96
C ILE A 13 3.21 -14.05 -26.44
N PRO A 14 4.10 -14.65 -25.63
CA PRO A 14 4.08 -14.47 -24.18
C PRO A 14 4.48 -13.04 -23.80
N VAL A 15 3.71 -12.45 -22.88
CA VAL A 15 3.99 -11.14 -22.26
C VAL A 15 4.22 -11.36 -20.79
N ILE A 16 5.40 -10.99 -20.30
CA ILE A 16 5.74 -11.03 -18.88
C ILE A 16 5.78 -9.59 -18.38
N THR A 17 5.03 -9.30 -17.31
CA THR A 17 5.04 -8.01 -16.64
C THR A 17 5.61 -8.11 -15.23
N TRP A 18 6.30 -7.05 -14.81
CA TRP A 18 6.76 -6.81 -13.45
C TRP A 18 5.79 -5.93 -12.66
N GLU A 19 4.57 -5.75 -13.17
CA GLU A 19 3.50 -5.04 -12.47
C GLU A 19 2.38 -6.03 -12.12
N PRO A 20 1.75 -5.87 -10.94
CA PRO A 20 0.50 -6.57 -10.67
C PRO A 20 -0.56 -6.25 -11.74
N VAL A 21 -1.40 -7.23 -12.02
CA VAL A 21 -2.52 -7.09 -12.97
C VAL A 21 -3.84 -7.30 -12.25
N LEU A 22 -4.96 -6.92 -12.87
CA LEU A 22 -6.27 -7.31 -12.32
C LEU A 22 -6.45 -8.81 -12.50
N ARG A 23 -7.03 -9.51 -11.52
CA ARG A 23 -7.31 -10.96 -11.60
C ARG A 23 -8.10 -11.32 -12.85
N LYS A 24 -9.03 -10.45 -13.26
CA LYS A 24 -9.78 -10.63 -14.51
C LYS A 24 -8.86 -10.81 -15.73
N VAL A 25 -7.74 -10.09 -15.79
CA VAL A 25 -6.77 -10.22 -16.90
C VAL A 25 -6.09 -11.58 -16.87
N VAL A 26 -5.78 -12.14 -15.70
CA VAL A 26 -5.15 -13.47 -15.59
C VAL A 26 -6.15 -14.60 -15.86
N SER A 27 -7.43 -14.40 -15.55
CA SER A 27 -8.47 -15.41 -15.69
C SER A 27 -9.21 -15.41 -17.04
N ASP A 28 -9.05 -14.36 -17.84
CA ASP A 28 -9.77 -14.16 -19.10
C ASP A 28 -8.98 -14.77 -20.26
N LYS A 29 -9.62 -15.68 -21.01
CA LYS A 29 -9.03 -16.38 -22.15
C LYS A 29 -8.46 -15.45 -23.23
N ASN A 30 -8.95 -14.21 -23.29
CA ASN A 30 -8.42 -13.20 -24.21
C ASN A 30 -7.01 -12.71 -23.84
N TYR A 31 -6.47 -13.13 -22.70
CA TYR A 31 -5.19 -12.74 -22.14
C TYR A 31 -4.34 -13.95 -21.69
N ASP A 32 -4.61 -15.15 -22.22
CA ASP A 32 -3.96 -16.42 -21.82
C ASP A 32 -2.42 -16.38 -21.92
N ASN A 33 -1.85 -15.43 -22.68
CA ASN A 33 -0.40 -15.25 -22.83
C ASN A 33 0.20 -14.14 -21.95
N VAL A 34 -0.57 -13.55 -21.03
CA VAL A 34 -0.10 -12.49 -20.12
C VAL A 34 0.20 -13.07 -18.74
N PHE A 35 1.45 -12.94 -18.32
CA PHE A 35 1.94 -13.40 -17.02
C PHE A 35 2.41 -12.20 -16.20
N SER A 36 1.97 -12.11 -14.95
CA SER A 36 2.53 -11.15 -13.99
C SER A 36 3.40 -11.88 -12.99
N VAL A 37 4.62 -11.39 -12.81
CA VAL A 37 5.55 -11.91 -11.79
C VAL A 37 5.03 -11.60 -10.38
N TYR A 38 4.35 -10.48 -10.21
CA TYR A 38 3.78 -10.07 -8.92
C TYR A 38 2.39 -10.67 -8.66
N GLY A 39 1.72 -11.22 -9.67
CA GLY A 39 0.37 -11.77 -9.54
C GLY A 39 -0.72 -10.70 -9.68
N ALA A 40 -1.83 -10.86 -8.95
CA ALA A 40 -2.99 -9.99 -9.08
C ALA A 40 -3.03 -8.90 -7.99
N PHE A 41 -3.56 -7.71 -8.30
CA PHE A 41 -3.82 -6.67 -7.28
C PHE A 41 -4.65 -7.20 -6.11
N GLU A 42 -5.58 -8.10 -6.39
CA GLU A 42 -6.44 -8.77 -5.42
C GLU A 42 -5.63 -9.62 -4.41
N ASP A 43 -4.54 -10.27 -4.85
CA ASP A 43 -3.68 -11.06 -3.94
C ASP A 43 -2.96 -10.15 -2.92
N PHE A 44 -2.49 -8.98 -3.37
CA PHE A 44 -1.88 -7.98 -2.49
C PHE A 44 -2.89 -7.35 -1.55
N ALA A 45 -4.05 -6.96 -2.07
CA ALA A 45 -5.14 -6.42 -1.27
C ALA A 45 -5.57 -7.41 -0.18
N TRP A 46 -5.70 -8.69 -0.52
CA TRP A 46 -6.03 -9.74 0.44
C TRP A 46 -4.94 -9.90 1.50
N SER A 47 -3.67 -9.90 1.10
CA SER A 47 -2.53 -10.00 2.02
C SER A 47 -2.46 -8.80 2.98
N ALA A 48 -2.62 -7.58 2.48
CA ALA A 48 -2.68 -6.37 3.30
C ALA A 48 -3.88 -6.40 4.24
N ALA A 49 -5.06 -6.79 3.76
CA ALA A 49 -6.25 -6.94 4.58
C ALA A 49 -6.07 -8.01 5.68
N ALA A 50 -5.37 -9.11 5.39
CA ALA A 50 -5.06 -10.14 6.38
C ALA A 50 -4.17 -9.60 7.51
N VAL A 51 -3.15 -8.80 7.18
CA VAL A 51 -2.30 -8.12 8.18
C VAL A 51 -3.13 -7.16 9.03
N ILE A 52 -3.92 -6.30 8.40
CA ILE A 52 -4.82 -5.34 9.08
C ILE A 52 -5.77 -6.07 10.05
N LYS A 53 -6.39 -7.17 9.59
CA LYS A 53 -7.30 -8.00 10.40
C LYS A 53 -6.55 -8.67 11.56
N ARG A 54 -5.36 -9.22 11.31
CA ARG A 54 -4.54 -9.88 12.34
C ARG A 54 -4.11 -8.91 13.44
N LEU A 55 -3.78 -7.68 13.07
CA LEU A 55 -3.42 -6.59 14.00
C LEU A 55 -4.65 -5.91 14.64
N LYS A 56 -5.86 -6.33 14.27
CA LYS A 56 -7.14 -5.77 14.77
C LYS A 56 -7.25 -4.26 14.55
N TRP A 57 -6.70 -3.76 13.45
CA TRP A 57 -6.82 -2.36 13.08
C TRP A 57 -8.22 -2.08 12.52
N THR A 58 -9.10 -1.56 13.38
CA THR A 58 -10.50 -1.24 13.03
C THR A 58 -10.68 0.19 12.52
N LYS A 59 -9.79 1.10 12.94
CA LYS A 59 -9.74 2.50 12.52
C LYS A 59 -8.43 2.75 11.80
N LEU A 60 -8.50 3.04 10.51
CA LEU A 60 -7.34 3.37 9.69
C LEU A 60 -7.72 4.37 8.59
N ALA A 61 -6.71 4.95 7.97
CA ALA A 61 -6.86 5.77 6.77
C ALA A 61 -6.01 5.15 5.66
N LEU A 62 -6.56 5.09 4.45
CA LEU A 62 -5.80 4.75 3.24
C LEU A 62 -5.37 6.07 2.60
N LEU A 63 -4.06 6.32 2.54
CA LEU A 63 -3.49 7.47 1.87
C LEU A 63 -2.75 6.99 0.63
N TYR A 64 -3.08 7.51 -0.55
CA TYR A 64 -2.49 6.99 -1.78
C TYR A 64 -2.15 8.04 -2.84
N GLU A 65 -1.05 7.79 -3.54
CA GLU A 65 -0.66 8.53 -4.74
C GLU A 65 -1.48 8.05 -5.94
N ALA A 66 -1.99 8.97 -6.76
CA ALA A 66 -2.71 8.61 -7.97
C ALA A 66 -1.74 8.06 -9.03
N SER A 67 -1.60 6.74 -9.07
CA SER A 67 -0.72 6.04 -10.00
C SER A 67 -1.40 4.78 -10.55
N PRO A 68 -0.91 4.25 -11.70
CA PRO A 68 -1.42 3.01 -12.28
C PRO A 68 -1.32 1.78 -11.35
N LEU A 69 -0.47 1.83 -10.32
CA LEU A 69 -0.29 0.77 -9.34
C LEU A 69 -1.14 1.00 -8.09
N CYS A 70 -1.15 2.23 -7.55
CA CYS A 70 -1.79 2.49 -6.27
C CYS A 70 -3.30 2.63 -6.35
N SER A 71 -3.84 3.27 -7.39
CA SER A 71 -5.29 3.45 -7.51
C SER A 71 -6.03 2.10 -7.59
N PRO A 72 -5.63 1.15 -8.44
CA PRO A 72 -6.31 -0.15 -8.50
C PRO A 72 -6.13 -0.97 -7.22
N LEU A 73 -4.95 -0.93 -6.61
CA LEU A 73 -4.70 -1.65 -5.37
C LEU A 73 -5.58 -1.16 -4.22
N VAL A 74 -5.67 0.16 -4.04
CA VAL A 74 -6.48 0.78 -3.00
C VAL A 74 -7.96 0.44 -3.23
N GLU A 75 -8.43 0.45 -4.47
CA GLU A 75 -9.78 0.02 -4.83
C GLU A 75 -10.03 -1.46 -4.46
N GLN A 76 -9.07 -2.35 -4.68
CA GLN A 76 -9.20 -3.75 -4.25
C GLN A 76 -9.14 -3.89 -2.72
N LEU A 77 -8.24 -3.19 -2.06
CA LEU A 77 -8.11 -3.22 -0.60
C LEU A 77 -9.38 -2.70 0.07
N GLU A 78 -9.96 -1.62 -0.45
CA GLU A 78 -11.24 -1.09 0.03
C GLU A 78 -12.35 -2.13 -0.10
N ARG A 79 -12.45 -2.83 -1.25
CA ARG A 79 -13.42 -3.92 -1.45
C ARG A 79 -13.22 -5.08 -0.46
N GLU A 80 -11.99 -5.55 -0.28
CA GLU A 80 -11.64 -6.63 0.64
C GLU A 80 -11.91 -6.27 2.11
N MET A 81 -11.75 -4.99 2.46
CA MET A 81 -12.09 -4.49 3.78
C MET A 81 -13.62 -4.37 3.94
N LEU A 82 -14.32 -3.74 3.01
CA LEU A 82 -15.79 -3.56 3.04
C LEU A 82 -16.55 -4.88 3.13
N GLY A 83 -16.03 -5.95 2.54
CA GLY A 83 -16.61 -7.30 2.63
C GLY A 83 -16.52 -7.93 4.04
N SER A 84 -15.78 -7.31 4.97
CA SER A 84 -15.64 -7.79 6.35
C SER A 84 -16.33 -6.86 7.36
N THR A 85 -17.13 -7.43 8.26
CA THR A 85 -17.85 -6.70 9.33
C THR A 85 -16.94 -5.87 10.24
N LEU A 86 -15.65 -6.19 10.29
CA LEU A 86 -14.62 -5.50 11.08
C LEU A 86 -14.14 -4.17 10.48
N ALA A 87 -14.37 -3.90 9.18
CA ALA A 87 -13.73 -2.78 8.48
C ALA A 87 -14.68 -1.67 8.00
N SER A 88 -15.92 -1.62 8.52
CA SER A 88 -16.90 -0.59 8.18
C SER A 88 -16.44 0.84 8.55
N GLU A 89 -15.55 1.00 9.52
CA GLU A 89 -14.93 2.29 9.84
C GLU A 89 -13.62 2.55 9.08
N ALA A 90 -12.85 1.49 8.79
CA ALA A 90 -11.58 1.54 8.06
C ALA A 90 -11.73 2.02 6.60
N SER A 91 -12.83 1.66 5.92
CA SER A 91 -13.08 2.06 4.53
C SER A 91 -13.54 3.50 4.34
N LYS A 92 -13.86 4.23 5.41
CA LYS A 92 -14.44 5.59 5.29
C LYS A 92 -13.40 6.69 5.03
N ASN A 93 -12.11 6.38 5.18
CA ASN A 93 -11.03 7.36 5.13
C ASN A 93 -10.03 7.03 4.03
N VAL A 94 -10.51 6.92 2.78
CA VAL A 94 -9.67 6.78 1.59
C VAL A 94 -9.36 8.17 1.04
N ILE A 95 -8.08 8.54 1.00
CA ILE A 95 -7.60 9.88 0.68
C ILE A 95 -6.57 9.77 -0.44
N GLN A 96 -6.91 10.33 -1.60
CA GLN A 96 -5.95 10.56 -2.66
C GLN A 96 -5.06 11.75 -2.29
N MET A 97 -3.75 11.58 -2.35
CA MET A 97 -2.78 12.62 -2.02
C MET A 97 -2.91 13.80 -2.99
N HIS A 98 -3.24 14.97 -2.45
CA HIS A 98 -3.27 16.21 -3.21
C HIS A 98 -2.54 17.33 -2.47
N ARG A 99 -2.79 17.45 -1.16
CA ARG A 99 -2.22 18.49 -0.29
C ARG A 99 -1.77 17.81 0.99
N LEU A 100 -0.61 17.15 0.94
CA LEU A 100 -0.10 16.27 1.99
C LEU A 100 -0.26 16.83 3.41
N GLY A 101 0.07 18.10 3.65
CA GLY A 101 -0.10 18.71 4.97
C GLY A 101 -1.56 18.78 5.45
N GLN A 102 -2.51 19.10 4.55
CA GLN A 102 -3.95 19.11 4.86
C GLN A 102 -4.49 17.69 5.01
N ASP A 103 -4.08 16.78 4.13
CA ASP A 103 -4.47 15.38 4.13
C ASP A 103 -4.03 14.69 5.43
N LEU A 104 -2.78 14.89 5.84
CA LEU A 104 -2.23 14.35 7.09
C LEU A 104 -2.84 15.02 8.33
N SER A 105 -3.09 16.32 8.30
CA SER A 105 -3.80 17.01 9.39
C SER A 105 -5.22 16.46 9.58
N ARG A 106 -5.90 16.11 8.50
CA ARG A 106 -7.20 15.42 8.54
C ARG A 106 -7.05 14.00 9.08
N ILE A 107 -6.07 13.22 8.62
CA ILE A 107 -5.83 11.85 9.11
C ILE A 107 -5.54 11.86 10.62
N LYS A 108 -4.74 12.83 11.09
CA LYS A 108 -4.39 13.03 12.49
C LYS A 108 -5.61 13.13 13.42
N THR A 109 -6.74 13.66 12.96
CA THR A 109 -7.95 13.75 13.79
C THR A 109 -8.82 12.49 13.72
N LEU A 110 -8.63 11.65 12.69
CA LEU A 110 -9.46 10.48 12.41
C LEU A 110 -8.89 9.19 12.98
N THR A 111 -7.58 9.00 12.91
CA THR A 111 -6.95 7.72 13.23
C THR A 111 -5.47 7.85 13.63
N ARG A 112 -4.93 6.74 14.11
CA ARG A 112 -3.51 6.53 14.42
C ARG A 112 -2.83 5.51 13.48
N THR A 113 -3.62 4.85 12.64
CA THR A 113 -3.14 3.83 11.71
C THR A 113 -3.29 4.34 10.28
N VAL A 114 -2.20 4.36 9.53
CA VAL A 114 -2.18 4.87 8.15
C VAL A 114 -1.60 3.81 7.23
N VAL A 115 -2.38 3.41 6.23
CA VAL A 115 -1.88 2.57 5.13
C VAL A 115 -1.54 3.50 3.98
N ILE A 116 -0.30 3.43 3.49
CA ILE A 116 0.23 4.31 2.47
C ILE A 116 0.48 3.48 1.21
N CYS A 117 -0.06 3.89 0.06
CA CYS A 117 0.42 3.43 -1.24
C CYS A 117 1.02 4.59 -2.01
N SER A 118 2.32 4.53 -2.26
CA SER A 118 3.01 5.56 -3.03
C SER A 118 4.33 5.05 -3.57
N GLY A 119 4.90 5.77 -4.53
CA GLY A 119 6.30 5.60 -4.90
C GLY A 119 7.25 5.99 -3.77
N GLN A 120 8.51 5.56 -3.89
CA GLN A 120 9.54 5.80 -2.87
C GLN A 120 9.80 7.29 -2.62
N SER A 121 9.87 8.10 -3.69
CA SER A 121 10.07 9.56 -3.59
C SER A 121 8.92 10.26 -2.83
N THR A 122 7.69 9.82 -3.10
CA THR A 122 6.49 10.34 -2.46
C THR A 122 6.44 9.93 -0.99
N LEU A 123 6.86 8.71 -0.65
CA LEU A 123 6.92 8.22 0.73
C LEU A 123 7.81 9.11 1.61
N VAL A 124 8.99 9.51 1.12
CA VAL A 124 9.89 10.41 1.84
C VAL A 124 9.18 11.73 2.18
N SER A 125 8.45 12.28 1.22
CA SER A 125 7.67 13.51 1.42
C SER A 125 6.54 13.32 2.42
N VAL A 126 5.82 12.19 2.34
CA VAL A 126 4.75 11.83 3.29
C VAL A 126 5.29 11.71 4.70
N MET A 127 6.41 11.01 4.90
CA MET A 127 7.01 10.81 6.22
C MET A 127 7.57 12.12 6.79
N ALA A 128 8.16 12.98 5.96
CA ALA A 128 8.61 14.31 6.38
C ALA A 128 7.45 15.21 6.82
N GLU A 129 6.33 15.20 6.11
CA GLU A 129 5.14 15.95 6.50
C GLU A 129 4.43 15.34 7.71
N ALA A 130 4.46 14.01 7.85
CA ALA A 130 3.94 13.31 9.03
C ALA A 130 4.74 13.69 10.28
N ASP A 131 6.07 13.80 10.17
CA ASP A 131 6.94 14.24 11.25
C ASP A 131 6.62 15.67 11.69
N LYS A 132 6.51 16.61 10.74
CA LYS A 132 6.08 17.99 11.01
C LYS A 132 4.70 18.05 11.69
N ALA A 133 3.80 17.14 11.33
CA ALA A 133 2.48 17.03 11.94
C ALA A 133 2.48 16.32 13.32
N GLY A 134 3.63 15.83 13.80
CA GLY A 134 3.75 15.07 15.05
C GLY A 134 3.15 13.65 14.98
N MET A 135 3.03 13.10 13.78
CA MET A 135 2.49 11.76 13.52
C MET A 135 3.57 10.67 13.54
N THR A 136 4.81 10.99 13.91
CA THR A 136 5.94 10.04 14.06
C THR A 136 6.15 9.58 15.51
N SER A 137 5.39 10.13 16.46
CA SER A 137 5.39 9.66 17.85
C SER A 137 4.88 8.21 17.94
N GLY A 138 5.32 7.45 18.97
CA GLY A 138 5.03 6.01 19.14
C GLY A 138 3.54 5.62 19.27
N TYR A 139 2.62 6.56 19.07
CA TYR A 139 1.19 6.34 18.99
C TYR A 139 0.69 6.05 17.58
N TYR A 140 1.52 6.17 16.55
CA TYR A 140 1.13 5.94 15.15
C TYR A 140 1.72 4.67 14.58
N ALA A 141 0.98 4.03 13.69
CA ALA A 141 1.42 2.90 12.89
C ALA A 141 1.25 3.20 11.41
N PHE A 142 2.29 2.91 10.63
CA PHE A 142 2.30 3.06 9.18
C PHE A 142 2.49 1.72 8.50
N LEU A 143 1.66 1.43 7.49
CA LEU A 143 1.82 0.27 6.61
C LEU A 143 2.04 0.79 5.19
N HIS A 144 3.25 0.68 4.66
CA HIS A 144 3.55 1.07 3.28
C HIS A 144 3.37 -0.12 2.33
N LEU A 145 2.55 0.06 1.31
CA LEU A 145 2.33 -0.90 0.23
C LEU A 145 3.27 -0.54 -0.92
N ASN A 146 4.44 -1.18 -0.96
CA ASN A 146 5.46 -0.94 -1.98
C ASN A 146 5.43 -1.98 -3.09
N PHE A 147 5.48 -1.50 -4.34
CA PHE A 147 5.57 -2.32 -5.57
C PHE A 147 6.78 -1.96 -6.42
N ASP A 148 7.63 -1.06 -5.93
CA ASP A 148 8.84 -0.67 -6.64
C ASP A 148 9.87 -1.80 -6.56
N PRO A 149 10.24 -2.43 -7.70
CA PRO A 149 11.29 -3.44 -7.73
C PRO A 149 12.69 -2.83 -7.51
N THR A 150 12.81 -1.51 -7.56
CA THR A 150 14.09 -0.83 -7.42
C THR A 150 14.60 -1.01 -5.99
N PRO A 151 15.76 -1.67 -5.79
CA PRO A 151 16.35 -1.79 -4.46
C PRO A 151 16.65 -0.40 -3.91
N LEU A 152 16.34 -0.18 -2.63
CA LEU A 152 16.61 1.08 -1.96
C LEU A 152 18.10 1.45 -2.16
N PRO A 153 18.41 2.68 -2.64
CA PRO A 153 19.79 3.12 -2.75
C PRO A 153 20.37 3.31 -1.34
N GLY A 154 21.05 2.29 -0.81
CA GLY A 154 21.57 2.33 0.56
C GLY A 154 22.26 1.06 1.07
N GLY A 155 22.94 0.30 0.20
CA GLY A 155 23.58 -0.97 0.56
C GLY A 155 25.05 -1.10 0.17
N GLN A 156 25.79 0.01 0.05
CA GLN A 156 27.25 -0.04 -0.08
C GLN A 156 27.88 1.00 0.84
N GLY A 157 28.60 0.53 1.85
CA GLY A 157 29.54 1.34 2.65
C GLY A 157 29.14 1.54 4.11
N ASP A 158 29.87 0.84 4.98
CA ASP A 158 30.16 1.14 6.39
C ASP A 158 29.04 1.06 7.43
N GLY A 159 29.00 -0.09 8.11
CA GLY A 159 28.77 -0.16 9.57
C GLY A 159 27.44 0.35 10.13
N GLN A 160 26.40 0.49 9.31
CA GLN A 160 25.16 1.16 9.69
C GLN A 160 23.96 0.21 9.57
N ARG A 161 23.09 0.28 10.58
CA ARG A 161 21.92 -0.59 10.80
C ARG A 161 21.16 -0.92 9.52
N SER A 162 20.67 -2.16 9.44
CA SER A 162 19.88 -2.67 8.33
C SER A 162 18.73 -1.70 7.98
N PRO A 163 18.54 -1.31 6.70
CA PRO A 163 17.40 -0.50 6.26
C PRO A 163 16.03 -1.16 6.55
N LEU A 164 16.04 -2.47 6.80
CA LEU A 164 14.88 -3.23 7.27
C LEU A 164 14.42 -2.85 8.68
N ASP A 165 15.23 -2.14 9.47
CA ASP A 165 14.81 -1.59 10.77
C ASP A 165 13.82 -0.42 10.65
N VAL A 166 13.59 0.12 9.44
CA VAL A 166 12.71 1.28 9.20
C VAL A 166 11.34 0.89 8.63
N VAL A 167 11.20 -0.26 7.96
CA VAL A 167 9.99 -0.59 7.18
C VAL A 167 8.95 -1.41 7.98
N LEU A 168 9.31 -1.90 9.16
CA LEU A 168 8.39 -2.48 10.13
C LEU A 168 8.73 -1.97 11.54
N GLN A 169 8.82 -0.65 11.72
CA GLN A 169 8.60 -0.10 13.05
C GLN A 169 7.10 -0.16 13.37
N LEU A 170 6.63 -1.36 13.70
CA LEU A 170 5.54 -1.49 14.65
C LEU A 170 6.07 -0.85 15.94
N GLY A 171 5.84 0.45 16.11
CA GLY A 171 6.13 1.13 17.37
C GLY A 171 5.55 0.27 18.48
N GLN A 172 6.38 -0.14 19.43
CA GLN A 172 5.93 -0.99 20.52
C GLN A 172 4.84 -0.23 21.28
N PHE A 173 3.59 -0.59 21.02
CA PHE A 173 2.44 -0.07 21.75
C PHE A 173 2.64 -0.47 23.22
N HIS A 174 2.99 0.50 24.07
CA HIS A 174 3.03 0.32 25.52
C HIS A 174 1.68 0.77 26.07
N PRO A 175 0.75 -0.15 26.37
CA PRO A 175 -0.59 0.19 26.86
C PRO A 175 -0.63 0.73 28.30
N GLU A 176 0.51 1.01 28.94
CA GLU A 176 0.57 1.35 30.36
C GLU A 176 1.04 2.79 30.57
N ARG A 177 0.10 3.74 30.51
CA ARG A 177 0.17 5.04 31.23
C ARG A 177 -1.17 5.79 31.12
N GLU A 178 -2.19 5.22 31.72
CA GLU A 178 -3.29 5.99 32.28
C GLU A 178 -3.37 5.62 33.78
N GLN A 179 -2.63 6.39 34.58
CA GLN A 179 -2.87 6.60 36.02
C GLN A 179 -2.72 8.09 36.30
#